data_AF-A0A2G6PWC5-F1
#
_entry.id   AF-A0A2G6PWC5-F1
#
_cell.length_a   1.000
_cell.length_b   1.000
_cell.length_c   1.000
_cell.angle_alpha   90.00
_cell.angle_beta   90.00
_cell.angle_gamma   90.00
#
_symmetry.space_group_name_H-M   'P 1'
#
loop_
_entity.id
_entity.type
_entity.pdbx_description
1 polymer ?
#
loop_
_entity_poly.entity_id
_entity_poly.type
_entity_poly.pdbx_seq_one_letter_code
_entity_poly.pdbx_strand_id
1 'polypeptide(L)'
;MRFAFLTVVLVSFNALLHSQEMLYYAEESWGGSVIYRVNMDGTGKEVVKYTGFTNMKVLIADYNRDKLFFNDWSMLVRCNLDGSDPHVFFAGMIVDAKLDFSRNQLYVLAHKPTTSEVFSVVYKIDESDTILAASDLDPVLTLPHCITSFAPDFSNDCIYFQSYLGTTTQETVHR
;
A
#
# COMPACT_ATOMS: atom_id res chain seq x y z
N MET A 1 -16.27 -55.46 36.90
CA MET A 1 -15.56 -55.26 35.61
C MET A 1 -15.84 -53.84 35.15
N ARG A 2 -14.81 -53.05 34.87
CA ARG A 2 -14.87 -51.58 34.69
C ARG A 2 -15.66 -51.18 33.44
N PHE A 3 -16.51 -50.16 33.58
CA PHE A 3 -17.13 -49.40 32.49
C PHE A 3 -16.09 -48.46 31.87
N ALA A 4 -16.09 -48.34 30.54
CA ALA A 4 -15.41 -47.27 29.83
C ALA A 4 -16.49 -46.40 29.17
N PHE A 5 -16.71 -45.21 29.71
CA PHE A 5 -17.42 -44.13 29.01
C PHE A 5 -16.41 -43.43 28.10
N LEU A 6 -16.72 -43.37 26.81
CA LEU A 6 -15.97 -42.56 25.86
C LEU A 6 -16.48 -41.11 25.97
N THR A 7 -15.76 -40.26 26.69
CA THR A 7 -15.99 -38.82 26.64
C THR A 7 -15.32 -38.28 25.38
N VAL A 8 -16.08 -38.01 24.33
CA VAL A 8 -15.61 -37.17 23.22
C VAL A 8 -15.66 -35.73 23.71
N VAL A 9 -14.52 -35.20 24.16
CA VAL A 9 -14.36 -33.75 24.30
C VAL A 9 -14.18 -33.22 22.88
N LEU A 10 -15.25 -32.70 22.28
CA LEU A 10 -15.16 -31.79 21.15
C LEU A 10 -14.50 -30.53 21.67
N VAL A 11 -13.17 -30.48 21.62
CA VAL A 11 -12.46 -29.21 21.74
C VAL A 11 -12.81 -28.46 20.47
N SER A 12 -13.66 -27.45 20.61
CA SER A 12 -13.91 -26.44 19.59
C SER A 12 -12.58 -25.78 19.24
N PHE A 13 -11.90 -26.28 18.22
CA PHE A 13 -10.77 -25.60 17.60
C PHE A 13 -11.20 -25.14 16.22
N ASN A 14 -11.09 -23.83 16.03
CA ASN A 14 -11.25 -23.08 14.78
C ASN A 14 -12.67 -22.64 14.43
N ALA A 15 -13.36 -21.98 15.37
CA ALA A 15 -14.02 -20.74 14.95
C ALA A 15 -12.91 -19.71 14.65
N LEU A 16 -13.06 -18.98 13.54
CA LEU A 16 -12.27 -17.81 13.10
C LEU A 16 -10.99 -18.07 12.29
N LEU A 17 -11.06 -18.90 11.25
CA LEU A 17 -10.35 -18.58 10.01
C LEU A 17 -11.30 -17.78 9.12
N HIS A 18 -11.56 -16.54 9.53
CA HIS A 18 -11.98 -15.51 8.61
C HIS A 18 -10.98 -14.40 8.87
N SER A 19 -9.96 -14.26 8.03
CA SER A 19 -9.36 -12.94 7.86
C SER A 19 -10.51 -12.08 7.32
N GLN A 20 -11.28 -11.46 8.22
CA GLN A 20 -12.21 -10.42 7.81
C GLN A 20 -11.33 -9.37 7.20
N GLU A 21 -11.43 -9.20 5.87
CA GLU A 21 -10.90 -8.00 5.24
C GLU A 21 -11.54 -6.82 5.98
N MET A 22 -10.71 -5.87 6.40
CA MET A 22 -11.14 -4.70 7.15
C MET A 22 -11.08 -3.48 6.25
N LEU A 23 -11.81 -2.42 6.55
CA LEU A 23 -11.52 -1.14 5.89
C LEU A 23 -10.44 -0.44 6.70
N TYR A 24 -9.31 -0.15 6.03
CA TYR A 24 -8.27 0.71 6.59
C TYR A 24 -8.47 2.13 6.11
N TYR A 25 -8.36 3.08 7.03
CA TYR A 25 -8.44 4.49 6.71
C TYR A 25 -7.59 5.29 7.69
N ALA A 26 -7.26 6.53 7.33
CA ALA A 26 -6.49 7.40 8.20
C ALA A 26 -7.24 8.68 8.53
N GLU A 27 -7.09 9.11 9.77
CA GLU A 27 -7.57 10.40 10.25
C GLU A 27 -6.33 11.28 10.45
N GLU A 28 -6.27 12.38 9.72
CA GLU A 28 -5.22 13.38 9.88
C GLU A 28 -5.56 14.33 11.03
N SER A 29 -4.58 14.60 11.89
CA SER A 29 -4.72 15.53 13.00
C SER A 29 -3.46 16.39 13.14
N TRP A 30 -3.52 17.43 13.96
CA TRP A 30 -2.39 18.33 14.20
C TRP A 30 -1.14 17.62 14.76
N GLY A 31 -1.30 16.44 15.38
CA GLY A 31 -0.22 15.61 15.89
C GLY A 31 0.27 14.54 14.90
N GLY A 32 -0.19 14.60 13.65
CA GLY A 32 0.04 13.58 12.63
C GLY A 32 -1.13 12.62 12.45
N SER A 33 -1.00 11.76 11.44
CA SER A 33 -2.05 10.84 11.02
C SER A 33 -2.09 9.59 11.89
N VAL A 34 -3.30 9.12 12.17
CA VAL A 34 -3.55 7.83 12.83
C VAL A 34 -4.26 6.92 11.85
N ILE A 35 -3.73 5.72 11.67
CA ILE A 35 -4.34 4.68 10.85
C ILE A 35 -5.27 3.85 11.74
N TYR A 36 -6.49 3.68 11.27
CA TYR A 36 -7.53 2.85 11.87
C TYR A 36 -7.89 1.71 10.94
N ARG A 37 -8.48 0.68 11.52
CA ARG A 37 -9.26 -0.33 10.78
C ARG A 37 -10.65 -0.49 11.38
N VAL A 38 -11.61 -0.81 10.55
CA VAL A 38 -13.00 -1.12 10.93
C VAL A 38 -13.46 -2.36 10.16
N ASN A 39 -14.49 -3.02 10.66
CA ASN A 39 -15.21 -4.02 9.89
C ASN A 39 -15.74 -3.42 8.57
N MET A 40 -16.03 -4.25 7.57
CA MET A 40 -16.58 -3.78 6.28
C MET A 40 -17.91 -3.03 6.42
N ASP A 41 -18.64 -3.23 7.51
CA ASP A 41 -19.87 -2.49 7.86
C ASP A 41 -19.60 -1.18 8.63
N GLY A 42 -18.33 -0.83 8.84
CA GLY A 42 -17.89 0.38 9.56
C GLY A 42 -17.84 0.24 11.09
N THR A 43 -18.21 -0.92 11.65
CA THR A 43 -18.16 -1.15 13.10
C THR A 43 -16.77 -1.60 13.57
N GLY A 44 -16.57 -1.74 14.90
CA GLY A 44 -15.33 -2.32 15.44
C GLY A 44 -14.07 -1.49 15.15
N LYS A 45 -14.15 -0.16 15.29
CA LYS A 45 -13.01 0.75 15.09
C LYS A 45 -11.86 0.40 16.03
N GLU A 46 -10.70 0.14 15.44
CA GLU A 46 -9.44 -0.17 16.14
C GLU A 46 -8.32 0.74 15.63
N VAL A 47 -7.45 1.16 16.54
CA VAL A 47 -6.21 1.86 16.17
C VAL A 47 -5.21 0.82 15.65
N VAL A 48 -4.70 1.03 14.45
CA VAL A 48 -3.64 0.22 13.85
C VAL A 48 -2.28 0.85 14.13
N LYS A 49 -2.14 2.16 13.87
CA LYS A 49 -0.85 2.84 14.03
C LYS A 49 -0.95 4.35 14.20
N TYR A 50 -0.20 4.88 15.16
CA TYR A 50 0.13 6.30 15.24
C TYR A 50 1.36 6.57 14.37
N THR A 51 1.19 7.26 13.24
CA THR A 51 2.29 7.46 12.27
C THR A 51 3.11 8.71 12.56
N GLY A 52 2.47 9.76 13.08
CA GLY A 52 3.08 11.09 13.20
C GLY A 52 3.22 11.85 11.88
N PHE A 53 2.70 11.32 10.76
CA PHE A 53 2.85 11.91 9.43
C PHE A 53 1.74 12.93 9.14
N THR A 54 2.09 14.10 8.60
CA THR A 54 1.17 15.22 8.35
C THR A 54 0.82 15.42 6.86
N ASN A 55 1.11 14.43 6.01
CA ASN A 55 0.78 14.50 4.58
C ASN A 55 0.74 13.10 3.95
N MET A 56 -0.02 12.21 4.57
CA MET A 56 -0.16 10.83 4.08
C MET A 56 -1.07 10.81 2.85
N LYS A 57 -0.59 10.19 1.76
CA LYS A 57 -1.30 10.14 0.47
C LYS A 57 -1.67 8.72 0.04
N VAL A 58 -0.94 7.74 0.56
CA VAL A 58 -1.03 6.33 0.22
C VAL A 58 -1.42 5.57 1.49
N LEU A 59 -2.42 4.70 1.34
CA LEU A 59 -2.77 3.66 2.29
C LEU A 59 -3.28 2.46 1.50
N ILE A 60 -2.55 1.34 1.56
CA ILE A 60 -2.85 0.13 0.80
C ILE A 60 -2.75 -1.07 1.74
N ALA A 61 -3.84 -1.81 1.91
CA ALA A 61 -3.85 -3.10 2.58
C ALA A 61 -3.69 -4.21 1.54
N ASP A 62 -2.60 -4.96 1.62
CA ASP A 62 -2.33 -6.17 0.84
C ASP A 62 -2.66 -7.41 1.68
N TYR A 63 -3.89 -7.89 1.54
CA TYR A 63 -4.39 -9.07 2.26
C TYR A 63 -3.74 -10.37 1.83
N ASN A 64 -3.22 -10.46 0.60
CA ASN A 64 -2.58 -11.68 0.13
C ASN A 64 -1.23 -11.93 0.85
N ARG A 65 -0.63 -10.88 1.40
CA ARG A 65 0.68 -10.92 2.07
C ARG A 65 0.65 -10.52 3.54
N ASP A 66 -0.52 -10.19 4.07
CA ASP A 66 -0.68 -9.59 5.38
C ASP A 66 0.18 -8.33 5.57
N LYS A 67 0.25 -7.45 4.55
CA LYS A 67 1.02 -6.20 4.60
C LYS A 67 0.16 -4.95 4.47
N LEU A 68 0.56 -3.91 5.17
CA LEU A 68 0.02 -2.56 5.06
C LEU A 68 1.13 -1.62 4.56
N PHE A 69 0.83 -0.85 3.52
CA PHE A 69 1.69 0.18 2.97
C PHE A 69 1.09 1.55 3.21
N PHE A 70 1.89 2.48 3.69
CA PHE A 70 1.49 3.86 3.88
C PHE A 70 2.71 4.76 3.77
N ASN A 71 2.52 6.02 3.41
CA ASN A 71 3.66 6.90 3.10
C ASN A 71 3.71 8.14 3.99
N ASP A 72 4.93 8.64 4.16
CA ASP A 72 5.17 10.07 4.27
C ASP A 72 5.57 10.60 2.89
N TRP A 73 5.63 11.92 2.71
CA TRP A 73 6.12 12.55 1.48
C TRP A 73 7.45 11.96 0.96
N SER A 74 8.34 11.55 1.86
CA SER A 74 9.71 11.13 1.54
C SER A 74 9.95 9.61 1.52
N MET A 75 8.98 8.81 1.95
CA MET A 75 9.16 7.37 2.11
C MET A 75 7.85 6.62 2.07
N LEU A 76 7.89 5.40 1.54
CA LEU A 76 6.86 4.40 1.70
C LEU A 76 7.27 3.43 2.82
N VAL A 77 6.39 3.27 3.80
CA VAL A 77 6.55 2.35 4.94
C VAL A 77 5.71 1.11 4.68
N ARG A 78 6.27 -0.06 5.01
CA ARG A 78 5.58 -1.35 5.04
C ARG A 78 5.52 -1.85 6.48
N CYS A 79 4.40 -2.41 6.88
CA CYS A 79 4.26 -3.12 8.15
C CYS A 79 3.29 -4.30 7.99
N ASN A 80 3.08 -5.08 9.05
CA ASN A 80 2.00 -6.06 9.09
C ASN A 80 0.63 -5.35 9.13
N LEU A 81 -0.45 -6.04 8.76
CA LEU A 81 -1.82 -5.47 8.77
C LEU A 81 -2.26 -4.96 10.16
N ASP A 82 -1.71 -5.49 11.25
CA ASP A 82 -1.96 -5.02 12.60
C ASP A 82 -1.09 -3.80 13.02
N GLY A 83 -0.25 -3.29 12.11
CA GLY A 83 0.63 -2.14 12.36
C GLY A 83 2.00 -2.50 12.94
N SER A 84 2.24 -3.78 13.28
CA SER A 84 3.51 -4.28 13.80
C SER A 84 4.59 -4.37 12.72
N ASP A 85 5.86 -4.40 13.14
CA ASP A 85 7.03 -4.53 12.26
C ASP A 85 7.13 -3.45 11.14
N PRO A 86 7.06 -2.14 11.49
CA PRO A 86 7.19 -1.08 10.49
C PRO A 86 8.63 -0.89 10.02
N HIS A 87 8.83 -0.87 8.70
CA HIS A 87 10.12 -0.57 8.08
C HIS A 87 9.95 0.32 6.87
N VAL A 88 10.95 1.14 6.59
CA VAL A 88 11.02 1.87 5.32
C VAL A 88 11.20 0.85 4.21
N PHE A 89 10.26 0.83 3.26
CA PHE A 89 10.26 -0.11 2.14
C PHE A 89 10.82 0.55 0.88
N PHE A 90 10.47 1.82 0.67
CA PHE A 90 10.97 2.60 -0.46
C PHE A 90 11.23 4.05 -0.07
N ALA A 91 12.35 4.62 -0.53
CA ALA A 91 12.72 6.01 -0.29
C ALA A 91 12.67 6.85 -1.58
N GLY A 92 11.91 7.94 -1.55
CA GLY A 92 11.70 8.84 -2.68
C GLY A 92 10.59 9.86 -2.43
N MET A 93 10.47 10.88 -3.28
CA MET A 93 9.38 11.87 -3.17
C MET A 93 8.07 11.24 -3.66
N ILE A 94 7.35 10.55 -2.77
CA ILE A 94 6.15 9.76 -3.11
C ILE A 94 4.97 10.67 -3.39
N VAL A 95 4.35 10.43 -4.54
CA VAL A 95 3.13 11.12 -4.96
C VAL A 95 1.93 10.23 -4.74
N ASP A 96 2.02 8.98 -5.20
CA ASP A 96 0.93 8.02 -5.18
C ASP A 96 1.50 6.60 -5.31
N ALA A 97 0.71 5.58 -4.94
CA ALA A 97 1.03 4.18 -5.18
C ALA A 97 -0.24 3.38 -5.45
N LYS A 98 -0.10 2.29 -6.21
CA LYS A 98 -1.20 1.38 -6.56
C LYS A 98 -0.69 -0.05 -6.58
N LEU A 99 -1.51 -0.97 -6.07
CA LEU A 99 -1.22 -2.40 -6.04
C LEU A 99 -2.09 -3.13 -7.07
N ASP A 100 -1.45 -3.90 -7.94
CA ASP A 100 -2.12 -4.94 -8.72
C ASP A 100 -2.26 -6.18 -7.85
N PHE A 101 -3.44 -6.39 -7.26
CA PHE A 101 -3.69 -7.57 -6.42
C PHE A 101 -3.58 -8.89 -7.19
N SER A 102 -3.85 -8.89 -8.50
CA SER A 102 -3.81 -10.12 -9.31
C SER A 102 -2.39 -10.58 -9.63
N ARG A 103 -1.47 -9.61 -9.80
CA ARG A 103 -0.05 -9.85 -10.06
C ARG A 103 0.84 -9.64 -8.84
N ASN A 104 0.24 -9.26 -7.71
CA ASN A 104 0.94 -8.93 -6.49
C ASN A 104 1.98 -7.81 -6.68
N GLN A 105 1.69 -6.84 -7.55
CA GLN A 105 2.69 -5.87 -8.01
C GLN A 105 2.41 -4.46 -7.49
N LEU A 106 3.35 -3.89 -6.74
CA LEU A 106 3.28 -2.50 -6.32
C LEU A 106 3.89 -1.59 -7.38
N TYR A 107 3.16 -0.54 -7.72
CA TYR A 107 3.62 0.58 -8.54
C TYR A 107 3.67 1.84 -7.68
N VAL A 108 4.79 2.57 -7.75
CA VAL A 108 4.99 3.82 -7.00
C VAL A 108 5.27 4.95 -7.97
N LEU A 109 4.42 5.97 -7.91
CA LEU A 109 4.64 7.24 -8.56
C LEU A 109 5.43 8.15 -7.63
N ALA A 110 6.58 8.61 -8.08
CA ALA A 110 7.42 9.54 -7.36
C ALA A 110 7.89 10.69 -8.25
N HIS A 111 8.24 11.82 -7.63
CA HIS A 111 8.92 12.92 -8.32
C HIS A 111 10.44 12.77 -8.21
N LYS A 112 11.14 13.21 -9.26
CA LYS A 112 12.57 13.51 -9.20
C LYS A 112 12.76 14.97 -8.78
N PRO A 113 13.96 15.35 -8.29
CA PRO A 113 14.28 16.76 -8.02
C PRO A 113 14.00 17.64 -9.24
N THR A 114 13.55 18.88 -9.01
CA THR A 114 13.10 19.82 -10.06
C THR A 114 14.15 20.21 -11.08
N THR A 115 15.43 19.90 -10.83
CA THR A 115 16.55 20.10 -11.75
C THR A 115 16.69 18.99 -12.79
N SER A 116 15.85 17.95 -12.73
CA SER A 116 15.81 16.83 -13.67
C SER A 116 14.96 17.16 -14.90
N GLU A 117 15.39 16.71 -16.08
CA GLU A 117 14.59 16.78 -17.33
C GLU A 117 13.32 15.90 -17.25
N VAL A 118 13.36 14.88 -16.39
CA VAL A 118 12.22 14.02 -16.02
C VAL A 118 11.68 14.47 -14.67
N PHE A 119 10.38 14.73 -14.59
CA PHE A 119 9.76 15.21 -13.35
C PHE A 119 9.08 14.09 -12.57
N SER A 120 8.28 13.26 -13.23
CA SER A 120 7.54 12.16 -12.58
C SER A 120 8.02 10.81 -13.09
N VAL A 121 8.05 9.82 -12.20
CA VAL A 121 8.60 8.50 -12.49
C VAL A 121 7.70 7.44 -11.85
N VAL A 122 7.42 6.38 -12.60
CA VAL A 122 6.75 5.18 -12.09
C VAL A 122 7.77 4.08 -11.89
N TYR A 123 7.89 3.58 -10.67
CA TYR A 123 8.66 2.39 -10.34
C TYR A 123 7.72 1.21 -10.16
N LYS A 124 8.17 0.06 -10.66
CA LYS A 124 7.62 -1.23 -10.30
C LYS A 124 8.49 -1.78 -9.17
N ILE A 125 7.88 -1.99 -8.01
CA ILE A 125 8.61 -2.46 -6.83
C ILE A 125 8.28 -3.93 -6.61
N ASP A 126 9.25 -4.78 -6.92
CA ASP A 126 9.16 -6.20 -6.59
C ASP A 126 9.35 -6.39 -5.08
N GLU A 127 8.77 -7.46 -4.54
CA GLU A 127 8.84 -7.75 -3.12
C GLU A 127 10.27 -8.14 -2.73
N SER A 128 11.02 -7.18 -2.19
CA SER A 128 12.30 -7.41 -1.53
C SER A 128 12.22 -6.95 -0.08
N ASP A 129 12.83 -7.68 0.83
CA ASP A 129 13.01 -7.24 2.22
C ASP A 129 14.11 -6.18 2.36
N THR A 130 14.83 -5.87 1.28
CA THR A 130 15.78 -4.76 1.25
C THR A 130 15.06 -3.45 1.03
N ILE A 131 15.48 -2.41 1.75
CA ILE A 131 15.10 -1.03 1.46
C ILE A 131 15.53 -0.71 0.02
N LEU A 132 14.60 -0.22 -0.80
CA LEU A 132 14.89 0.20 -2.17
C LEU A 132 14.89 1.73 -2.24
N ALA A 133 15.98 2.35 -2.68
CA ALA A 133 15.94 3.76 -3.04
C ALA A 133 15.52 3.92 -4.50
N ALA A 134 14.91 5.07 -4.83
CA ALA A 134 14.60 5.43 -6.21
C ALA A 134 15.84 5.49 -7.16
N SER A 135 17.06 5.48 -6.61
CA SER A 135 18.31 5.37 -7.36
C SER A 135 18.65 3.94 -7.77
N ASP A 136 18.05 2.95 -7.11
CA ASP A 136 18.43 1.54 -7.20
C ASP A 136 17.50 0.77 -8.16
N LEU A 137 16.45 1.44 -8.65
CA LEU A 137 15.44 0.86 -9.54
C LEU A 137 15.46 1.55 -10.89
N ASP A 138 15.41 0.74 -11.95
CA ASP A 138 15.09 1.23 -13.28
C ASP A 138 13.60 1.59 -13.34
N PRO A 139 13.25 2.79 -13.85
CA PRO A 139 11.86 3.20 -13.94
C PRO A 139 11.12 2.45 -15.04
N VAL A 140 9.86 2.13 -14.78
CA VAL A 140 8.93 1.62 -15.81
C VAL A 140 8.57 2.71 -16.80
N LEU A 141 8.40 3.93 -16.28
CA LEU A 141 8.00 5.08 -17.07
C LEU A 141 8.58 6.36 -16.48
N THR A 142 9.02 7.25 -17.37
CA THR A 142 9.50 8.60 -17.06
C THR A 142 8.63 9.62 -17.78
N LEU A 143 8.18 10.65 -17.05
CA LEU A 143 7.27 11.66 -17.56
C LEU A 143 7.87 13.06 -17.36
N PRO A 144 7.84 13.94 -18.38
CA PRO A 144 8.45 15.27 -18.32
C PRO A 144 7.60 16.31 -17.56
N HIS A 145 6.46 15.89 -16.98
CA HIS A 145 5.49 16.78 -16.34
C HIS A 145 5.15 16.33 -14.93
N CYS A 146 4.63 17.26 -14.13
CA CYS A 146 4.16 17.01 -12.77
C CYS A 146 2.83 16.23 -12.80
N ILE A 147 2.92 14.94 -12.49
CA ILE A 147 1.79 14.04 -12.31
C ILE A 147 1.37 14.08 -10.84
N THR A 148 0.06 14.12 -10.60
CA THR A 148 -0.55 14.19 -9.27
C THR A 148 -1.13 12.86 -8.80
N SER A 149 -1.51 11.98 -9.72
CA SER A 149 -1.98 10.62 -9.44
C SER A 149 -1.96 9.78 -10.72
N PHE A 150 -2.05 8.46 -10.56
CA PHE A 150 -2.20 7.52 -11.66
C PHE A 150 -3.25 6.45 -11.34
N ALA A 151 -3.88 5.93 -12.40
CA ALA A 151 -4.83 4.84 -12.35
C ALA A 151 -4.37 3.75 -13.34
N PRO A 152 -3.90 2.59 -12.84
CA PRO A 152 -3.56 1.48 -13.71
C PRO A 152 -4.82 0.72 -14.16
N ASP A 153 -4.85 0.35 -15.44
CA ASP A 153 -5.72 -0.69 -15.97
C ASP A 153 -4.87 -1.92 -16.28
N PHE A 154 -4.77 -2.76 -15.26
CA PHE A 154 -3.98 -3.99 -15.29
C PHE A 154 -4.51 -5.05 -16.27
N SER A 155 -5.73 -4.89 -16.78
CA SER A 155 -6.31 -5.82 -17.77
C SER A 155 -5.86 -5.50 -19.20
N ASN A 156 -5.59 -4.21 -19.46
CA ASN A 156 -5.18 -3.70 -20.77
C ASN A 156 -3.71 -3.26 -20.80
N ASP A 157 -2.93 -3.57 -19.75
CA ASP A 157 -1.53 -3.15 -19.58
C ASP A 157 -1.34 -1.62 -19.79
N CYS A 158 -2.29 -0.82 -19.31
CA CYS A 158 -2.31 0.64 -19.47
C CYS A 158 -2.20 1.36 -18.13
N ILE A 159 -1.62 2.57 -18.13
CA ILE A 159 -1.69 3.48 -16.98
C ILE A 159 -2.19 4.85 -17.45
N TYR A 160 -3.19 5.37 -16.74
CA TYR A 160 -3.74 6.70 -16.93
C TYR A 160 -3.14 7.66 -15.91
N PHE A 161 -2.79 8.87 -16.36
CA PHE A 161 -2.15 9.88 -15.52
C PHE A 161 -3.00 11.14 -15.43
N GLN A 162 -3.06 11.71 -14.24
CA GLN A 162 -3.56 13.05 -14.02
C GLN A 162 -2.41 14.01 -13.76
N SER A 163 -2.40 15.15 -14.44
CA SER A 163 -1.39 16.20 -14.26
C SER A 163 -1.94 17.45 -13.59
N TYR A 164 -1.04 18.27 -13.04
CA TYR A 164 -1.38 19.58 -12.46
C TYR A 164 -1.98 20.57 -13.49
N LEU A 165 -1.74 20.32 -14.79
CA LEU A 165 -2.26 21.15 -15.89
C LEU A 165 -3.69 20.76 -16.29
N GLY A 166 -4.32 19.80 -15.60
CA GLY A 166 -5.67 19.34 -15.89
C GLY A 166 -5.78 18.48 -17.15
N THR A 167 -4.66 18.17 -17.81
CA THR A 167 -4.63 17.22 -18.92
C THR A 167 -4.51 15.81 -18.37
N THR A 168 -5.42 14.93 -18.83
CA THR A 168 -5.28 13.47 -18.64
C THR A 168 -4.50 12.95 -19.83
N THR A 169 -3.34 12.33 -19.57
CA THR A 169 -2.54 11.67 -20.58
C THR A 169 -2.55 10.17 -20.34
N GLN A 170 -2.68 9.40 -21.42
CA GLN A 170 -2.59 7.94 -21.39
C GLN A 170 -1.22 7.54 -21.88
N GLU A 171 -0.53 6.68 -21.13
CA GLU A 171 0.66 5.99 -21.62
C GLU A 171 0.41 4.49 -21.57
N THR A 172 0.85 3.79 -22.62
CA THR A 172 0.84 2.33 -22.61
C THR A 172 2.10 1.87 -21.88
N VAL A 173 1.94 1.00 -20.89
CA VAL A 173 3.12 0.39 -20.27
C VAL A 173 3.54 -0.76 -21.18
N HIS A 174 4.55 -0.53 -22.01
CA HIS A 174 5.17 -1.61 -22.76
C HIS A 174 5.94 -2.51 -21.78
N ARG A 175 5.69 -3.81 -21.88
CA ARG A 175 6.34 -4.86 -21.07
C ARG A 175 7.85 -4.79 -21.09
#